data_AF-A0A9P8MND3-F1
#
_entry.id   AF-A0A9P8MND3-F1
#
_cell.length_a   1.000
_cell.length_b   1.000
_cell.length_c   1.000
_cell.angle_alpha   90.00
_cell.angle_beta   90.00
_cell.angle_gamma   90.00
#
_symmetry.space_group_name_H-M   'P 1'
#
loop_
_entity.id
_entity.type
_entity.pdbx_description
1 polymer ?
#
loop_
_entity_poly.entity_id
_entity_poly.type
_entity_poly.pdbx_seq_one_letter_code
_entity_poly.pdbx_strand_id
1 'polypeptide(L)'
;MVDYALVLCPSTDDPLNPLAVRLADFVQCQIASSTLPLASFNQTSYAPLAYAPTAVVIETKVDSGSRAEGRVQLGLWLAAWCRRISSFGQGLSSSFPPPTIPVLLVTSEKWEINFSFDLGDRIDICLLYLKS
;
A
#
# COMPACT_ATOMS: atom_id res chain seq x y z
N MET A 1 -5.60 -14.20 0.33
CA MET A 1 -5.06 -13.35 -0.75
C MET A 1 -3.56 -13.28 -0.50
N VAL A 2 -2.72 -13.53 -1.52
CA VAL A 2 -1.27 -13.38 -1.35
C VAL A 2 -0.88 -12.10 -2.04
N ASP A 3 -0.52 -11.10 -1.24
CA ASP A 3 -0.14 -9.78 -1.74
C ASP A 3 1.37 -9.72 -1.89
N TYR A 4 1.81 -9.63 -3.14
CA TYR A 4 3.21 -9.39 -3.47
C TYR A 4 3.36 -7.91 -3.76
N ALA A 5 4.17 -7.19 -2.97
CA ALA A 5 4.71 -5.91 -3.41
C ALA A 5 6.14 -6.13 -3.89
N LEU A 6 6.34 -6.04 -5.21
CA LEU A 6 7.66 -6.07 -5.82
C LEU A 6 8.15 -4.63 -5.91
N VAL A 7 9.04 -4.22 -5.00
CA VAL A 7 9.77 -2.96 -5.14
C VAL A 7 10.96 -3.24 -6.04
N LEU A 8 10.82 -2.88 -7.31
CA LEU A 8 11.86 -3.06 -8.30
C LEU A 8 12.62 -1.75 -8.43
N CYS A 9 13.89 -1.75 -7.98
CA CYS A 9 14.83 -0.65 -8.15
C CYS A 9 15.90 -1.06 -9.17
N PRO A 10 15.58 -1.09 -10.47
CA PRO A 10 16.61 -1.32 -11.48
C PRO A 10 17.65 -0.19 -11.40
N SER A 11 18.94 -0.52 -11.51
CA SER A 11 20.00 0.48 -11.58
C SER A 11 19.71 1.45 -12.73
N THR A 12 19.76 2.74 -12.42
CA THR A 12 19.56 3.84 -13.37
C THR A 12 20.80 4.16 -14.19
N ASP A 13 21.92 3.50 -13.89
CA ASP A 13 23.23 3.78 -14.52
C ASP A 13 23.31 3.25 -15.95
N ASP A 14 22.44 2.30 -16.31
CA ASP A 14 22.31 1.77 -17.67
C ASP A 14 20.86 1.94 -18.20
N PRO A 15 20.61 2.91 -19.09
CA PRO A 15 19.30 3.13 -19.69
C PRO A 15 18.83 1.98 -20.61
N LEU A 16 19.70 1.02 -20.93
CA LEU A 16 19.37 -0.19 -21.69
C LEU A 16 19.21 -1.43 -20.80
N ASN A 17 19.17 -1.27 -19.48
CA ASN A 17 18.94 -2.38 -18.56
C ASN A 17 17.69 -3.18 -18.98
N PRO A 18 17.83 -4.45 -19.41
CA PRO A 18 16.71 -5.22 -19.96
C PRO A 18 15.56 -5.42 -18.98
N LEU A 19 15.83 -5.40 -17.67
CA LEU A 19 14.80 -5.46 -16.64
C LEU A 19 14.05 -4.14 -16.54
N ALA A 20 14.75 -3.00 -16.56
CA ALA A 20 14.12 -1.68 -16.53
C ALA A 20 13.20 -1.47 -17.74
N VAL A 21 13.67 -1.85 -18.94
CA VAL A 21 12.90 -1.78 -20.19
C VAL A 21 11.65 -2.67 -20.10
N ARG A 22 11.80 -3.93 -19.70
CA ARG A 22 10.65 -4.84 -19.57
C ARG A 22 9.63 -4.40 -18.53
N LEU A 23 10.07 -3.76 -17.45
CA LEU A 23 9.17 -3.20 -16.44
C LEU A 23 8.42 -1.99 -16.96
N ALA A 24 9.10 -1.10 -17.68
CA ALA A 24 8.45 0.02 -18.34
C ALA A 24 7.41 -0.46 -19.35
N ASP A 25 7.74 -1.43 -20.21
CA ASP A 25 6.81 -2.03 -21.17
C ASP A 25 5.60 -2.69 -20.49
N PHE A 26 5.83 -3.47 -19.44
CA PHE A 26 4.75 -4.12 -18.69
C PHE A 26 3.80 -3.09 -18.07
N VAL A 27 4.35 -2.07 -17.40
CA VAL A 27 3.55 -0.98 -16.80
C VAL A 27 2.79 -0.22 -17.89
N GLN A 28 3.43 0.08 -19.01
CA GLN A 28 2.81 0.78 -20.14
C GLN A 28 1.67 -0.03 -20.76
N CYS A 29 1.84 -1.34 -20.95
CA CYS A 29 0.78 -2.24 -21.44
C CYS A 29 -0.39 -2.32 -20.45
N GLN A 30 -0.13 -2.33 -19.14
CA GLN A 30 -1.19 -2.30 -18.13
C GLN A 30 -1.93 -0.96 -18.12
N ILE A 31 -1.22 0.16 -18.26
CA ILE A 31 -1.84 1.49 -18.41
C ILE A 31 -2.70 1.54 -19.68
N ALA A 32 -2.17 1.11 -20.82
CA ALA A 32 -2.84 1.17 -22.12
C ALA A 32 -4.08 0.27 -22.21
N SER A 33 -4.10 -0.83 -21.45
CA SER A 33 -5.27 -1.72 -21.34
C SER A 33 -6.26 -1.32 -20.25
N SER A 34 -5.91 -0.34 -19.42
CA SER A 34 -6.81 0.21 -18.40
C SER A 34 -7.66 1.34 -18.97
N THR A 35 -8.97 1.29 -18.73
CA THR A 35 -9.86 2.44 -18.96
C THR A 35 -9.81 3.46 -17.83
N LEU A 36 -9.00 3.21 -16.79
CA LEU A 36 -8.85 4.10 -15.65
C LEU A 36 -7.74 5.13 -15.90
N PRO A 37 -7.90 6.40 -15.45
CA PRO A 37 -6.91 7.47 -15.60
C PRO A 37 -5.55 7.19 -14.94
N LEU A 38 -5.52 6.24 -13.99
CA LEU A 38 -4.30 5.68 -13.42
C LEU A 38 -4.34 4.16 -13.61
N ALA A 39 -3.21 3.55 -14.03
CA ALA A 39 -3.02 2.11 -13.90
C ALA A 39 -3.20 1.72 -12.43
N SER A 40 -4.35 1.14 -12.12
CA SER A 40 -4.78 0.93 -10.75
C SER A 40 -4.03 -0.23 -10.13
N PHE A 41 -3.48 -0.01 -8.93
CA PHE A 41 -3.06 -1.04 -7.98
C PHE A 41 -4.09 -1.26 -6.87
N ASN A 42 -5.37 -0.92 -7.09
CA ASN A 42 -6.40 -1.47 -6.21
C ASN A 42 -6.59 -2.94 -6.58
N GLN A 43 -6.96 -3.77 -5.62
CA GLN A 43 -7.29 -5.20 -5.84
C GLN A 43 -8.43 -5.43 -6.85
N THR A 44 -9.07 -4.35 -7.34
CA THR A 44 -10.16 -4.40 -8.31
C THR A 44 -10.15 -3.18 -9.24
N SER A 45 -10.50 -3.41 -10.51
CA SER A 45 -10.80 -2.38 -11.51
C SER A 45 -12.26 -1.92 -11.47
N TYR A 46 -13.08 -2.40 -10.52
CA TYR A 46 -14.47 -1.99 -10.37
C TYR A 46 -14.54 -0.50 -10.03
N ALA A 47 -15.05 0.32 -10.95
CA ALA A 47 -14.97 1.78 -10.87
C ALA A 47 -15.45 2.39 -9.53
N PRO A 48 -16.53 1.91 -8.89
CA PRO A 48 -16.94 2.41 -7.58
C PRO A 48 -15.89 2.21 -6.47
N LEU A 49 -15.04 1.19 -6.58
CA LEU A 49 -13.96 0.90 -5.64
C LEU A 49 -12.59 1.36 -6.15
N ALA A 50 -12.43 1.59 -7.45
CA ALA A 50 -11.18 2.05 -8.06
C ALA A 50 -10.78 3.46 -7.60
N TYR A 51 -11.73 4.27 -7.13
CA TYR A 51 -11.49 5.62 -6.59
C TYR A 51 -11.87 5.76 -5.12
N ALA A 52 -12.29 4.67 -4.47
CA ALA A 52 -12.55 4.65 -3.03
C ALA A 52 -11.25 4.30 -2.29
N PRO A 53 -10.70 5.20 -1.45
CA PRO A 53 -9.63 4.87 -0.52
C PRO A 53 -10.00 3.68 0.36
N THR A 54 -9.07 2.73 0.53
CA THR A 54 -9.20 1.71 1.57
C THR A 54 -9.27 2.38 2.93
N ALA A 55 -10.29 2.08 3.73
CA ALA A 55 -10.48 2.66 5.06
C ALA A 55 -9.87 1.82 6.19
N VAL A 56 -9.62 0.52 5.93
CA VAL A 56 -9.06 -0.43 6.90
C VAL A 56 -8.25 -1.48 6.18
N VAL A 57 -7.12 -1.86 6.77
CA VAL A 57 -6.25 -2.92 6.28
C VAL A 57 -6.19 -4.04 7.32
N ILE A 58 -6.37 -5.29 6.89
CA ILE A 58 -6.43 -6.46 7.79
C ILE A 58 -5.49 -7.54 7.27
N GLU A 59 -4.55 -7.98 8.12
CA GLU A 59 -3.73 -9.16 7.86
C GLU A 59 -4.11 -10.29 8.82
N THR A 60 -4.25 -11.50 8.27
CA THR A 60 -4.62 -12.69 9.02
C THR A 60 -3.52 -13.74 8.91
N LYS A 61 -2.94 -14.15 10.05
CA LYS A 61 -1.97 -15.24 10.13
C LYS A 61 -2.56 -16.45 10.84
N VAL A 62 -2.21 -17.64 10.32
CA VAL A 62 -2.39 -18.92 11.03
C VAL A 62 -1.41 -19.01 12.21
N ASP A 63 -1.64 -19.92 13.16
CA ASP A 63 -0.82 -20.04 14.39
C ASP A 63 0.69 -20.22 14.14
N SER A 64 1.06 -20.82 13.01
CA SER A 64 2.46 -21.00 12.60
C SER A 64 3.08 -19.75 11.94
N GLY A 65 2.26 -18.74 11.61
CA GLY A 65 2.71 -17.49 11.01
C GLY A 65 3.34 -16.57 12.03
N SER A 66 4.48 -15.95 11.68
CA SER A 66 5.13 -15.01 12.58
C SER A 66 4.34 -13.69 12.63
N ARG A 67 3.95 -13.26 13.82
CA ARG A 67 3.39 -11.91 14.08
C ARG A 67 4.25 -10.79 13.47
N ALA A 68 5.58 -10.98 13.42
CA ALA A 68 6.49 -10.03 12.81
C ALA A 68 6.31 -9.95 11.29
N GLU A 69 6.10 -11.09 10.62
CA GLU A 69 5.81 -11.14 9.19
C GLU A 69 4.49 -10.43 8.85
N GLY A 70 3.44 -10.67 9.64
CA GLY A 70 2.15 -9.99 9.45
C GLY A 70 2.26 -8.47 9.60
N ARG A 71 3.07 -7.99 10.56
CA ARG A 71 3.36 -6.54 10.68
C ARG A 71 4.12 -5.98 9.48
N VAL A 72 5.08 -6.72 8.93
CA VAL A 72 5.81 -6.29 7.73
C VAL A 72 4.87 -6.15 6.54
N GLN A 73 3.97 -7.12 6.33
CA GLN A 73 2.97 -7.07 5.26
C GLN A 73 2.00 -5.89 5.43
N LEU A 74 1.50 -5.68 6.64
CA LEU A 74 0.67 -4.51 6.97
C LEU A 74 1.39 -3.18 6.69
N GLY A 75 2.66 -3.06 7.07
CA GLY A 75 3.47 -1.88 6.78
C GLY A 75 3.66 -1.64 5.28
N LEU A 76 3.88 -2.70 4.52
CA LEU A 76 4.03 -2.63 3.06
C LEU A 76 2.73 -2.16 2.38
N TRP A 77 1.59 -2.70 2.80
CA TRP A 77 0.28 -2.27 2.29
C TRP A 77 -0.05 -0.83 2.66
N LEU A 78 0.25 -0.44 3.90
CA LEU A 78 0.04 0.93 4.37
C LEU A 78 0.89 1.92 3.58
N ALA A 79 2.18 1.64 3.36
CA ALA A 79 3.05 2.48 2.56
C ALA A 79 2.54 2.64 1.11
N ALA A 80 2.10 1.54 0.49
CA ALA A 80 1.51 1.57 -0.85
C ALA A 80 0.22 2.40 -0.90
N TRP A 81 -0.65 2.25 0.10
CA TRP A 81 -1.88 3.01 0.23
C TRP A 81 -1.61 4.51 0.42
N CYS A 82 -0.69 4.89 1.32
CA CYS A 82 -0.35 6.29 1.57
C CYS A 82 0.17 6.97 0.29
N ARG A 83 1.07 6.31 -0.45
CA ARG A 83 1.57 6.82 -1.74
C ARG A 83 0.44 7.09 -2.74
N ARG A 84 -0.59 6.25 -2.76
CA ARG A 84 -1.77 6.42 -3.62
C ARG A 84 -2.65 7.57 -3.14
N ILE A 85 -2.89 7.71 -1.84
CA ILE A 85 -3.69 8.82 -1.32
C ILE A 85 -3.03 10.15 -1.64
N SER A 86 -1.71 10.23 -1.50
CA SER A 86 -0.95 11.41 -1.90
C SER A 86 -1.06 11.70 -3.41
N SER A 87 -1.29 10.70 -4.27
CA SER A 87 -1.47 10.94 -5.71
C SER A 87 -2.79 11.63 -6.06
N PHE A 88 -3.85 11.45 -5.25
CA PHE A 88 -5.11 12.16 -5.46
C PHE A 88 -5.01 13.67 -5.20
N GLY A 89 -4.04 14.09 -4.39
CA GLY A 89 -3.76 15.51 -4.13
C GLY A 89 -2.84 16.17 -5.16
N GLN A 90 -2.26 15.42 -6.10
CA GLN A 90 -1.37 15.98 -7.12
C GLN A 90 -2.13 16.94 -8.04
N GLY A 91 -1.73 18.20 -8.05
CA GLY A 91 -2.40 19.28 -8.80
C GLY A 91 -3.25 20.23 -7.94
N LEU A 92 -3.45 19.91 -6.65
CA LEU A 92 -4.00 20.85 -5.68
C LEU A 92 -2.87 21.71 -5.08
N SER A 93 -3.17 22.96 -4.70
CA SER A 93 -2.20 23.90 -4.12
C SER A 93 -1.70 23.49 -2.72
N SER A 94 -2.33 22.49 -2.10
CA SER A 94 -1.96 21.93 -0.81
C SER A 94 -1.80 20.42 -0.91
N SER A 95 -0.62 19.91 -0.53
CA SER A 95 -0.43 18.49 -0.24
C SER A 95 -1.17 18.16 1.05
N PHE A 96 -2.06 17.17 1.03
CA PHE A 96 -2.72 16.67 2.23
C PHE A 96 -1.97 15.44 2.73
N PRO A 97 -1.58 15.40 4.02
CA PRO A 97 -1.02 14.19 4.60
C PRO A 97 -2.06 13.05 4.54
N PRO A 98 -1.62 11.78 4.38
CA PRO A 98 -2.53 10.65 4.44
C PRO A 98 -3.28 10.63 5.77
N PRO A 99 -4.59 10.31 5.78
CA PRO A 99 -5.33 10.21 7.02
C PRO A 99 -4.84 9.00 7.84
N THR A 100 -4.97 9.12 9.17
CA THR A 100 -4.79 7.99 10.08
C THR A 100 -5.90 6.96 9.84
N ILE A 101 -5.51 5.72 9.53
CA ILE A 101 -6.42 4.59 9.33
C ILE A 101 -6.10 3.45 10.30
N PRO A 102 -7.11 2.64 10.67
CA PRO A 102 -6.89 1.42 11.43
C PRO A 102 -6.20 0.33 10.58
N VAL A 103 -5.32 -0.41 11.24
CA VAL A 103 -4.57 -1.54 10.69
C VAL A 103 -4.70 -2.71 11.67
N LEU A 104 -5.33 -3.80 11.23
CA LEU A 104 -5.62 -4.95 12.08
C LEU A 104 -4.67 -6.11 11.77
N LEU A 105 -4.09 -6.67 12.83
CA LEU A 105 -3.38 -7.94 12.76
C LEU A 105 -4.18 -8.98 13.54
N VAL A 106 -4.61 -10.03 12.85
CA VAL A 106 -5.32 -11.17 13.44
C VAL A 106 -4.41 -12.37 13.40
N THR A 107 -4.09 -12.94 14.55
CA THR A 107 -3.33 -14.19 14.66
C THR A 107 -4.16 -15.18 15.46
N SER A 108 -4.77 -16.13 14.76
CA SER A 108 -5.74 -17.08 15.33
C SER A 108 -6.85 -16.35 16.11
N GLU A 109 -6.97 -16.56 17.42
CA GLU A 109 -7.94 -15.90 18.29
C GLU A 109 -7.57 -14.47 18.74
N LYS A 110 -6.36 -13.99 18.44
CA LYS A 110 -5.87 -12.69 18.91
C LYS A 110 -6.03 -11.61 17.85
N TRP A 111 -6.68 -10.51 18.25
CA TRP A 111 -6.91 -9.33 17.43
C TRP A 111 -6.12 -8.14 17.97
N GLU A 112 -5.28 -7.54 17.13
CA GLU A 112 -4.51 -6.34 17.46
C GLU A 112 -4.93 -5.20 16.53
N ILE A 113 -5.51 -4.15 17.10
CA ILE A 113 -5.84 -2.92 16.38
C ILE A 113 -4.66 -1.95 16.55
N ASN A 114 -4.12 -1.52 15.43
CA ASN A 114 -3.08 -0.50 15.33
C ASN A 114 -3.61 0.66 14.47
N PHE A 115 -2.91 1.78 14.48
CA PHE A 115 -3.23 2.94 13.66
C PHE A 115 -2.00 3.45 12.92
N SER A 116 -2.22 3.95 11.70
CA SER A 116 -1.18 4.59 10.92
C SER A 116 -0.97 6.04 11.35
N PHE A 117 0.29 6.44 11.48
CA PHE A 117 0.68 7.82 11.76
C PHE A 117 1.69 8.29 10.73
N ASP A 118 1.38 9.40 10.06
CA ASP A 118 2.35 10.10 9.24
C ASP A 118 3.19 11.01 10.13
N LEU A 119 4.50 10.76 10.16
CA LEU A 119 5.48 11.57 10.89
C LEU A 119 6.21 12.56 9.95
N GLY A 120 5.83 12.61 8.68
CA GLY A 120 6.41 13.47 7.64
C GLY A 120 7.57 12.82 6.90
N ASP A 121 8.51 12.19 7.61
CA ASP A 121 9.64 11.45 7.01
C ASP A 121 9.35 9.96 6.83
N ARG A 122 8.43 9.42 7.63
CA ARG A 122 8.01 8.01 7.61
C ARG A 122 6.58 7.85 8.09
N ILE A 123 6.03 6.68 7.80
CA ILE A 123 4.74 6.25 8.31
C ILE A 123 4.97 5.16 9.34
N ASP A 124 4.43 5.37 10.54
CA ASP A 124 4.56 4.45 11.66
C ASP A 124 3.23 3.74 11.93
N ILE A 125 3.31 2.56 12.55
CA ILE A 125 2.16 1.77 12.98
C ILE A 125 2.23 1.65 14.49
N CYS A 126 1.30 2.31 15.18
CA CYS A 126 1.27 2.30 16.64
C CYS A 126 0.03 1.57 17.17
N LEU A 127 0.24 0.75 18.20
CA LEU A 127 -0.82 0.23 19.04
C LEU A 127 -1.37 1.36 19.91
N LEU A 128 -2.66 1.66 19.79
CA LEU A 128 -3.32 2.56 20.74
C LEU A 128 -3.76 1.75 21.96
N TYR A 129 -3.07 1.96 23.09
CA TYR A 129 -3.57 1.58 24.39
C TYR A 129 -4.49 2.69 24.88
N LEU A 130 -5.81 2.47 24.84
CA LEU A 130 -6.74 3.34 25.56
C LEU A 130 -6.46 3.18 27.05
N LYS A 131 -5.92 4.23 27.69
CA LYS A 131 -5.93 4.30 29.14
C LYS A 131 -7.40 4.42 29.58
N SER A 132 -7.88 3.38 30.25
CA SER A 132 -9.13 3.38 31.01
C SER A 132 -9.05 4.31 32.21
#